data_AF-A0ABD0N079-F1
#
_entry.id   AF-A0ABD0N079-F1
#
_cell.length_a   1.000
_cell.length_b   1.000
_cell.length_c   1.000
_cell.angle_alpha   90.00
_cell.angle_beta   90.00
_cell.angle_gamma   90.00
#
_symmetry.space_group_name_H-M   'P 1'
#
loop_
_entity.id
_entity.type
_entity.pdbx_description
1 polymer ?
#
loop_
_entity_poly.entity_id
_entity_poly.type
_entity_poly.pdbx_seq_one_letter_code
_entity_poly.pdbx_strand_id
1 'polypeptide(L)' 'MTDTAVKYLTRTGHFLKELDVSGCPLLTDRTPSFLLCSCLQLRSISMLYCKNIS' A
#
# COMPACT_ATOMS: atom_id res chain seq x y z
N MET A 1 0.84 -10.09 -2.96
CA MET A 1 0.50 -8.70 -3.33
C MET A 1 1.60 -8.13 -4.21
N THR A 2 1.29 -7.34 -5.24
CA THR A 2 2.25 -6.57 -6.05
C THR A 2 1.83 -5.09 -6.10
N ASP A 3 2.75 -4.20 -6.48
CA ASP A 3 2.47 -2.77 -6.64
C ASP A 3 1.25 -2.48 -7.54
N THR A 4 1.09 -3.29 -8.60
CA THR A 4 -0.06 -3.19 -9.50
C THR A 4 -1.38 -3.46 -8.77
N ALA A 5 -1.42 -4.46 -7.90
CA ALA A 5 -2.60 -4.76 -7.10
C ALA A 5 -2.92 -3.60 -6.14
N VAL A 6 -1.90 -3.03 -5.49
CA VAL A 6 -2.06 -1.83 -4.65
C VAL A 6 -2.63 -0.67 -5.47
N LYS A 7 -2.13 -0.43 -6.67
CA LYS A 7 -2.63 0.62 -7.58
C LYS A 7 -4.10 0.44 -7.96
N TYR A 8 -4.59 -0.80 -8.05
CA TYR A 8 -6.02 -1.04 -8.26
C TYR A 8 -6.83 -0.78 -7.00
N LEU A 9 -6.32 -1.20 -5.84
CA LEU A 9 -6.91 -0.96 -4.52
C LEU A 9 -7.12 0.54 -4.26
N THR A 10 -6.10 1.35 -4.59
CA THR A 10 -6.08 2.79 -4.35
C THR A 10 -7.12 3.56 -5.18
N ARG A 11 -7.58 3.01 -6.32
CA ARG A 11 -8.68 3.61 -7.12
C ARG A 11 -10.02 3.64 -6.37
N THR A 12 -10.20 2.75 -5.40
CA THR A 12 -11.39 2.71 -4.53
C THR A 12 -11.09 3.22 -3.12
N GLY A 13 -9.88 3.77 -2.92
CA GLY A 13 -9.27 4.01 -1.61
C GLY A 13 -9.84 5.16 -0.79
N HIS A 14 -10.91 5.83 -1.23
CA HIS A 14 -11.52 6.96 -0.51
C HIS A 14 -12.02 6.61 0.90
N PHE A 15 -12.27 5.33 1.16
CA PHE A 15 -12.72 4.82 2.46
C PHE A 15 -11.64 4.04 3.23
N LEU A 16 -10.45 3.88 2.64
CA LEU A 16 -9.37 3.09 3.22
C LEU A 16 -8.71 3.90 4.36
N LYS A 17 -8.89 3.44 5.60
CA LYS A 17 -8.31 4.09 6.80
C LYS A 17 -7.11 3.34 7.33
N GLU A 18 -7.10 2.02 7.18
CA GLU A 18 -6.05 1.15 7.68
C GLU A 18 -5.74 0.10 6.61
N LEU A 19 -4.46 -0.21 6.42
CA LEU A 19 -4.02 -1.22 5.47
C LEU A 19 -2.82 -1.99 6.04
N ASP A 20 -2.91 -3.30 6.05
CA ASP A 20 -1.77 -4.18 6.34
C ASP A 20 -1.39 -4.95 5.07
N VAL A 21 -0.15 -4.75 4.62
CA VAL A 21 0.47 -5.48 3.51
C VAL A 21 1.75 -6.18 3.95
N SER A 22 1.88 -6.47 5.23
CA SER A 22 3.02 -7.20 5.78
C SER A 22 3.19 -8.57 5.14
N GLY A 23 4.44 -9.04 5.03
CA GLY A 23 4.77 -10.32 4.41
C GLY A 23 4.60 -10.35 2.89
N CYS A 24 4.54 -9.18 2.24
CA CYS A 24 4.42 -9.08 0.78
C CYS A 24 5.78 -8.75 0.13
N PRO A 25 6.63 -9.76 -0.19
CA PRO A 25 7.99 -9.53 -0.66
C PRO A 25 8.08 -8.96 -2.08
N LEU A 26 6.98 -8.89 -2.83
CA LEU A 26 6.95 -8.35 -4.19
C LEU A 26 6.55 -6.87 -4.25
N LEU A 27 6.23 -6.27 -3.10
CA LEU A 27 5.98 -4.83 -3.02
C LEU A 27 7.29 -4.06 -3.02
N THR A 28 7.29 -2.93 -3.71
CA THR A 28 8.46 -2.04 -3.82
C THR A 28 8.15 -0.64 -3.28
N ASP A 29 9.16 0.23 -3.27
CA ASP A 29 9.03 1.65 -2.89
C ASP A 29 7.99 2.44 -3.69
N ARG A 30 7.42 1.87 -4.77
CA ARG A 30 6.28 2.47 -5.48
C ARG A 30 4.96 2.33 -4.72
N THR A 31 4.83 1.30 -3.88
CA THR A 31 3.61 1.01 -3.11
C THR A 31 3.17 2.19 -2.23
N PRO A 32 4.04 2.77 -1.38
CA PRO A 32 3.70 3.96 -0.60
C PRO A 32 3.21 5.12 -1.47
N SER A 33 3.84 5.35 -2.64
CA SER A 33 3.44 6.45 -3.55
C SER A 33 2.01 6.29 -4.07
N PHE A 34 1.60 5.07 -4.43
CA PHE A 34 0.23 4.83 -4.88
C PHE A 34 -0.80 5.05 -3.78
N LEU A 35 -0.45 4.69 -2.54
CA LEU A 35 -1.33 4.83 -1.38
C LEU A 35 -1.51 6.29 -0.98
N LEU A 36 -0.41 7.05 -0.92
CA LEU A 36 -0.45 8.47 -0.59
C LEU A 36 -1.19 9.31 -1.64
N CYS A 37 -1.13 8.93 -2.92
CA CYS A 37 -1.80 9.67 -3.99
C CYS A 37 -3.33 9.51 -4.00
N SER A 38 -3.91 8.41 -3.49
CA SER A 38 -5.36 8.17 -3.63
C SER A 38 -6.08 7.83 -2.34
N CYS A 39 -5.40 7.31 -1.32
CA CYS A 39 -6.01 6.98 -0.03
C CYS A 39 -5.86 8.14 0.96
N LEU A 40 -6.55 9.26 0.70
CA LEU A 40 -6.46 10.48 1.53
C LEU A 40 -6.95 10.30 2.97
N GLN A 41 -7.72 9.25 3.24
CA GLN A 41 -8.25 8.91 4.57
C GLN A 41 -7.39 7.88 5.30
N LEU A 42 -6.28 7.43 4.71
CA LEU A 42 -5.41 6.42 5.29
C LEU A 42 -4.66 6.99 6.51
N ARG A 43 -4.80 6.32 7.65
CA ARG A 43 -4.25 6.72 8.95
C ARG A 43 -3.17 5.76 9.44
N SER A 44 -3.33 4.47 9.13
CA SER A 44 -2.38 3.44 9.56
C SER A 44 -2.00 2.56 8.38
N ILE A 45 -0.71 2.26 8.29
CA ILE A 45 -0.20 1.29 7.34
C ILE A 45 0.88 0.42 7.95
N SER A 46 0.75 -0.90 7.75
CA SER A 46 1.75 -1.89 8.13
C SER A 46 2.35 -2.53 6.89
N MET A 47 3.68 -2.53 6.79
CA MET A 47 4.44 -3.13 5.69
C MET A 47 5.60 -3.98 6.23
N LEU A 48 5.37 -4.71 7.34
CA LEU A 48 6.41 -5.50 7.99
C LEU A 48 6.86 -6.63 7.07
N TYR A 49 8.14 -6.99 7.12
CA TYR A 49 8.70 -8.09 6.32
C TYR A 49 8.58 -7.91 4.78
N CYS A 50 8.39 -6.68 4.30
CA CYS A 50 8.44 -6.34 2.87
C CYS A 50 9.87 -6.02 2.45
N LYS A 51 10.64 -7.06 2.08
CA LYS A 51 12.09 -6.97 1.81
C LYS A 51 12.54 -6.02 0.67
N ASN A 52 11.60 -5.57 -0.15
CA ASN A 52 11.87 -4.74 -1.34
C ASN A 52 11.36 -3.30 -1.15
N ILE A 53 10.99 -2.93 0.08
CA ILE A 53 10.63 -1.57 0.51
C ILE A 53 11.73 -1.08 1.46
N SER A 54 12.24 0.13 1.24
CA SER A 54 13.42 0.71 1.91
C SER A 54 13.06 1.86 2.84
#